data_AF-K0PVX8-F1
#
_entry.id   AF-K0PVX8-F1
#
_cell.length_a   1.000
_cell.length_b   1.000
_cell.length_c   1.000
_cell.angle_alpha   90.00
_cell.angle_beta   90.00
_cell.angle_gamma   90.00
#
_symmetry.space_group_name_H-M   'P 1'
#
loop_
_entity.id
_entity.type
_entity.pdbx_description
1 polymer ?
#
loop_
_entity_poly.entity_id
_entity_poly.type
_entity_poly.pdbx_seq_one_letter_code
_entity_poly.pdbx_strand_id
1 'polypeptide(L)'
;MASLRTDVMRMARRNKLVGMWAAEKLALVGDSAKAYSDDLAKAAFDVERNNVLETIRRDFEVAGVVQSDEEILAIINLSWLEAGKKTNQSDASDGALLHIARHLMR
;
A
#
# COMPACT_ATOMS: atom_id res chain seq x y z
N MET A 1 8.46 -20.42 16.27
CA MET A 1 7.36 -19.44 16.26
C MET A 1 7.81 -17.99 15.94
N ALA A 2 8.92 -17.78 15.22
CA ALA A 2 9.39 -16.43 14.83
C ALA A 2 8.88 -15.95 13.45
N SER A 3 8.35 -16.87 12.61
CA SER A 3 7.87 -16.56 11.25
C SER A 3 6.65 -15.66 11.26
N LEU A 4 5.59 -16.04 12.00
CA LEU A 4 4.29 -15.36 11.97
C LEU A 4 4.36 -13.86 12.26
N ARG A 5 5.14 -13.45 13.26
CA ARG A 5 5.33 -12.03 13.59
C ARG A 5 6.05 -11.28 12.44
N THR A 6 7.03 -11.92 11.82
CA THR A 6 7.78 -11.33 10.72
C THR A 6 6.92 -11.18 9.47
N ASP A 7 6.03 -12.14 9.22
CA ASP A 7 5.06 -12.14 8.12
C ASP A 7 4.05 -11.00 8.27
N VAL A 8 3.45 -10.84 9.45
CA VAL A 8 2.51 -9.73 9.74
C VAL A 8 3.17 -8.36 9.55
N MET A 9 4.42 -8.18 10.02
CA MET A 9 5.12 -6.91 9.84
C MET A 9 5.49 -6.62 8.38
N ARG A 10 5.77 -7.65 7.56
CA ARG A 10 5.94 -7.51 6.11
C ARG A 10 4.63 -7.10 5.44
N MET A 11 3.52 -7.71 5.83
CA MET A 11 2.18 -7.36 5.34
C MET A 11 1.83 -5.91 5.67
N ALA A 12 2.08 -5.45 6.90
CA ALA A 12 1.83 -4.07 7.30
C ALA A 12 2.62 -3.06 6.44
N ARG A 13 3.89 -3.35 6.14
CA ARG A 13 4.72 -2.51 5.25
C ARG A 13 4.16 -2.46 3.83
N ARG A 14 3.80 -3.61 3.26
CA ARG A 14 3.12 -3.68 1.95
C ARG A 14 1.86 -2.83 1.96
N ASN A 15 0.99 -3.01 2.96
CA ASN A 15 -0.29 -2.28 3.05
C ASN A 15 -0.06 -0.78 3.08
N LYS A 16 0.96 -0.33 3.81
CA LYS A 16 1.31 1.08 3.89
C LYS A 16 1.72 1.64 2.52
N LEU A 17 2.56 0.92 1.77
CA LEU A 17 2.99 1.33 0.43
C LEU A 17 1.78 1.42 -0.53
N VAL A 18 0.95 0.40 -0.56
CA VAL A 18 -0.28 0.37 -1.37
C VAL A 18 -1.22 1.50 -0.96
N GLY A 19 -1.33 1.77 0.35
CA GLY A 19 -2.18 2.83 0.88
C GLY A 19 -1.73 4.23 0.50
N MET A 20 -0.42 4.48 0.47
CA MET A 20 0.10 5.77 -0.03
C MET A 20 -0.21 5.98 -1.51
N TRP A 21 -0.08 4.93 -2.31
CA TRP A 21 -0.47 4.98 -3.73
C TRP A 21 -1.97 5.29 -3.90
N ALA A 22 -2.84 4.57 -3.18
CA ALA A 22 -4.27 4.78 -3.27
C ALA A 22 -4.67 6.17 -2.74
N ALA A 23 -4.02 6.67 -1.70
CA ALA A 23 -4.21 8.02 -1.19
C ALA A 23 -3.91 9.10 -2.25
N GLU A 24 -2.83 8.94 -3.02
CA GLU A 24 -2.53 9.85 -4.14
C GLU A 24 -3.64 9.85 -5.19
N LYS A 25 -4.17 8.67 -5.55
CA LYS A 25 -5.28 8.52 -6.51
C LYS A 25 -6.59 9.13 -6.00
N LEU A 26 -6.82 9.06 -4.69
CA LEU A 26 -7.94 9.71 -4.00
C LEU A 26 -7.74 11.21 -3.77
N ALA A 27 -6.63 11.79 -4.27
CA ALA A 27 -6.25 13.18 -4.04
C ALA A 27 -6.13 13.55 -2.54
N LEU A 28 -5.84 12.58 -1.68
CA LEU A 28 -5.49 12.81 -0.29
C LEU A 28 -4.04 13.31 -0.20
N VAL A 29 -3.79 14.28 0.68
CA VAL A 29 -2.46 14.86 0.87
C VAL A 29 -2.11 15.00 2.35
N GLY A 30 -0.82 15.14 2.64
CA GLY A 30 -0.32 15.38 4.00
C GLY A 30 -0.82 14.33 5.01
N ASP A 31 -1.42 14.81 6.10
CA ASP A 31 -1.90 13.95 7.18
C ASP A 31 -3.03 13.00 6.76
N SER A 32 -3.89 13.40 5.83
CA SER A 32 -4.98 12.55 5.33
C SER A 32 -4.44 11.35 4.56
N ALA A 33 -3.42 11.54 3.71
CA ALA A 33 -2.77 10.45 3.00
C ALA A 33 -2.03 9.51 3.96
N LYS A 34 -1.32 10.09 4.94
CA LYS A 34 -0.63 9.32 5.98
C LYS A 34 -1.61 8.49 6.80
N ALA A 35 -2.72 9.07 7.26
CA ALA A 35 -3.74 8.38 8.04
C ALA A 35 -4.34 7.20 7.27
N TYR A 36 -4.70 7.42 6.00
CA TYR A 36 -5.23 6.37 5.13
C TYR A 36 -4.24 5.20 4.98
N SER A 37 -2.96 5.48 4.69
CA SER A 37 -1.94 4.45 4.57
C SER A 37 -1.66 3.69 5.89
N ASP A 38 -1.66 4.40 7.03
CA ASP A 38 -1.44 3.81 8.34
C ASP A 38 -2.62 2.92 8.76
N ASP A 39 -3.86 3.27 8.40
CA ASP A 39 -5.04 2.44 8.69
C ASP A 39 -5.04 1.14 7.90
N LEU A 40 -4.65 1.16 6.62
CA LEU A 40 -4.42 -0.06 5.85
C LEU A 40 -3.27 -0.89 6.45
N ALA A 41 -2.20 -0.26 6.94
CA ALA A 41 -1.11 -0.96 7.61
C ALA A 41 -1.58 -1.68 8.89
N LYS A 42 -2.42 -1.02 9.69
CA LYS A 42 -3.02 -1.62 10.90
C LYS A 42 -3.93 -2.81 10.57
N ALA A 43 -4.59 -2.81 9.42
CA ALA A 43 -5.42 -3.93 9.00
C ALA A 43 -4.63 -5.24 8.86
N ALA A 44 -3.31 -5.20 8.67
CA ALA A 44 -2.49 -6.42 8.60
C ALA A 44 -2.44 -7.21 9.92
N PHE A 45 -2.75 -6.59 11.06
CA PHE A 45 -2.76 -7.25 12.37
C PHE A 45 -4.07 -7.98 12.67
N ASP A 46 -5.08 -7.79 11.82
CA ASP A 46 -6.40 -8.39 11.94
C ASP A 46 -6.76 -9.05 10.61
N VAL A 47 -6.68 -10.38 10.57
CA VAL A 47 -6.86 -11.17 9.34
C VAL A 47 -8.24 -10.92 8.72
N GLU A 48 -9.28 -10.69 9.53
CA GLU A 48 -10.64 -10.43 9.05
C GLU A 48 -10.77 -9.05 8.40
N ARG A 49 -9.90 -8.11 8.78
CA ARG A 49 -9.89 -6.73 8.27
C ARG A 49 -8.90 -6.50 7.13
N ASN A 50 -8.03 -7.46 6.81
CA ASN A 50 -6.96 -7.31 5.84
C ASN A 50 -7.44 -7.42 4.37
N ASN A 51 -8.51 -6.72 4.02
CA ASN A 51 -9.15 -6.74 2.71
C ASN A 51 -8.71 -5.54 1.86
N VAL A 52 -7.40 -5.40 1.65
CA VAL A 52 -6.80 -4.20 1.00
C VAL A 52 -7.38 -3.90 -0.39
N LEU A 53 -7.57 -4.94 -1.22
CA LEU A 53 -8.17 -4.79 -2.55
C LEU A 53 -9.59 -4.24 -2.48
N GLU A 54 -10.44 -4.86 -1.65
CA GLU A 54 -11.84 -4.49 -1.50
C GLU A 54 -12.00 -3.06 -0.96
N THR A 55 -11.21 -2.71 0.07
CA THR A 55 -11.21 -1.35 0.63
C THR A 55 -10.87 -0.32 -0.43
N ILE A 56 -9.75 -0.48 -1.13
CA ILE A 56 -9.32 0.46 -2.17
C ILE A 56 -10.35 0.53 -3.29
N ARG A 57 -10.90 -0.62 -3.70
CA ARG A 57 -11.87 -0.68 -4.79
C ARG A 57 -13.14 0.09 -4.45
N ARG A 58 -13.63 -0.05 -3.22
CA ARG A 58 -14.78 0.69 -2.70
C ARG A 58 -14.49 2.18 -2.61
N ASP A 59 -13.33 2.56 -2.08
CA ASP A 59 -12.98 3.97 -1.92
C ASP A 59 -12.81 4.65 -3.28
N PHE A 60 -12.25 3.96 -4.28
CA PHE A 60 -12.16 4.44 -5.65
C PHE A 60 -13.54 4.57 -6.31
N GLU A 61 -14.45 3.63 -6.09
CA GLU A 61 -15.83 3.73 -6.58
C GLU A 61 -16.53 4.97 -6.01
N VAL A 62 -16.42 5.19 -4.70
CA VAL A 62 -17.01 6.36 -4.01
C VAL A 62 -16.40 7.67 -4.52
N ALA A 63 -15.10 7.69 -4.79
CA ALA A 63 -14.38 8.87 -5.28
C ALA A 63 -14.45 9.08 -6.80
N GLY A 64 -15.02 8.14 -7.56
CA GLY A 64 -15.04 8.17 -9.03
C GLY A 64 -13.67 7.96 -9.68
N VAL A 65 -12.73 7.33 -8.98
CA VAL A 65 -11.40 6.97 -9.51
C VAL A 65 -11.52 5.72 -10.37
N VAL A 66 -11.10 5.81 -11.63
CA VAL A 66 -11.12 4.68 -12.57
C VAL A 66 -9.79 3.94 -12.48
N GLN A 67 -9.80 2.79 -11.81
CA GLN A 67 -8.72 1.79 -11.85
C GLN A 67 -9.37 0.40 -11.85
N SER A 68 -8.78 -0.55 -12.57
CA SER A 68 -9.25 -1.93 -12.61
C SER A 68 -8.73 -2.73 -11.41
N ASP A 69 -9.42 -3.83 -11.10
CA ASP A 69 -9.02 -4.74 -10.03
C ASP A 69 -7.63 -5.35 -10.34
N GLU A 70 -7.34 -5.63 -11.62
CA GLU A 70 -6.04 -6.12 -12.07
C GLU A 70 -4.91 -5.12 -11.80
N GLU A 71 -5.16 -3.82 -12.01
CA GLU A 71 -4.19 -2.77 -11.70
C GLU A 71 -3.93 -2.67 -10.19
N ILE A 72 -4.99 -2.69 -9.37
CA ILE A 72 -4.85 -2.65 -7.91
C ILE A 72 -4.07 -3.88 -7.42
N LEU A 73 -4.38 -5.07 -7.96
CA LEU A 73 -3.67 -6.31 -7.65
C LEU A 73 -2.20 -6.27 -8.09
N ALA A 74 -1.90 -5.69 -9.25
CA ALA A 74 -0.53 -5.50 -9.70
C ALA A 74 0.26 -4.65 -8.70
N ILE A 75 -0.31 -3.56 -8.19
CA ILE A 75 0.32 -2.71 -7.18
C ILE A 75 0.53 -3.46 -5.86
N ILE A 76 -0.46 -4.24 -5.41
CA ILE A 76 -0.34 -5.08 -4.21
C ILE A 76 0.82 -6.08 -4.35
N ASN A 77 0.93 -6.73 -5.50
CA ASN A 77 1.97 -7.73 -5.78
C ASN A 77 3.37 -7.11 -5.92
N LEU A 78 3.49 -5.97 -6.60
CA LEU A 78 4.75 -5.23 -6.71
C LEU A 78 5.21 -4.75 -5.33
N SER A 79 4.29 -4.31 -4.48
CA SER A 79 4.62 -3.88 -3.11
C SER A 79 5.16 -5.02 -2.24
N TRP A 80 4.75 -6.27 -2.49
CA TRP A 80 5.32 -7.45 -1.84
C TRP A 80 6.78 -7.70 -2.23
N LEU A 81 7.12 -7.50 -3.50
CA LEU A 81 8.50 -7.66 -3.99
C LEU A 81 9.44 -6.64 -3.32
N GLU A 82 8.97 -5.41 -3.13
CA GLU A 82 9.74 -4.36 -2.46
C GLU A 82 9.84 -4.59 -0.95
N ALA A 83 8.78 -5.05 -0.28
CA ALA A 83 8.81 -5.39 1.15
C ALA A 83 9.77 -6.55 1.48
N GLY A 84 10.14 -7.36 0.48
CA GLY A 84 11.11 -8.44 0.60
C GLY A 84 12.58 -8.00 0.47
N LYS A 85 12.87 -6.81 -0.07
CA LYS A 85 14.24 -6.30 -0.19
C LYS A 85 14.73 -5.84 1.18
N LYS A 86 15.90 -6.34 1.61
CA LYS A 86 16.61 -5.84 2.80
C LYS A 86 17.06 -4.40 2.54
N THR A 87 16.23 -3.43 2.88
CA THR A 87 16.61 -2.02 2.90
C THR A 87 17.55 -1.79 4.08
N ASN A 88 18.83 -1.59 3.79
CA ASN A 88 19.75 -1.00 4.76
C ASN A 88 19.31 0.45 4.95
N GLN A 89 18.83 0.74 6.16
CA GLN A 89 18.74 2.02 6.86
C GLN A 89 18.44 3.29 6.03
N SER A 90 17.28 3.87 6.33
CA SER A 90 16.95 5.30 6.28
C SER A 90 17.87 6.17 5.43
N ASP A 91 17.43 6.51 4.21
CA ASP A 91 17.53 7.85 3.60
C ASP A 91 17.20 7.70 2.10
N ALA A 92 16.22 8.48 1.62
CA ALA A 92 15.95 8.81 0.22
C ALA A 92 14.99 7.99 -0.69
N SER A 93 14.19 7.00 -0.24
CA SER A 93 13.37 6.23 -1.23
C SER A 93 11.89 5.92 -0.97
N ASP A 94 11.20 6.51 0.03
CA ASP A 94 9.72 6.42 0.03
C ASP A 94 9.13 7.22 -1.16
N GLY A 95 9.71 8.40 -1.46
CA GLY A 95 9.34 9.21 -2.63
C GLY A 95 9.87 8.66 -3.96
N ALA A 96 11.05 8.02 -3.96
CA ALA A 96 11.63 7.43 -5.17
C ALA A 96 10.89 6.16 -5.63
N LEU A 97 10.37 5.36 -4.69
CA LEU A 97 9.56 4.18 -4.99
C LEU A 97 8.14 4.56 -5.45
N LEU A 98 7.52 5.58 -4.86
CA LEU A 98 6.32 6.21 -5.42
C LEU A 98 6.59 6.70 -6.85
N HIS A 99 7.77 7.24 -7.14
CA HIS A 99 8.16 7.64 -8.50
C HIS A 99 8.33 6.49 -9.48
N ILE A 100 8.86 5.33 -9.07
CA ILE A 100 9.00 4.14 -9.93
C ILE A 100 7.63 3.52 -10.21
N ALA A 101 6.78 3.38 -9.19
CA ALA A 101 5.39 2.98 -9.39
C ALA A 101 4.66 3.99 -10.31
N ARG A 102 4.84 5.30 -10.09
CA ARG A 102 4.30 6.38 -10.93
C ARG A 102 4.78 6.36 -12.38
N HIS A 103 5.97 5.82 -12.64
CA HIS A 103 6.48 5.61 -14.01
C HIS A 103 5.90 4.35 -14.68
N LEU A 104 5.57 3.32 -13.91
CA LEU A 104 4.94 2.09 -14.41
C LEU A 104 3.41 2.21 -14.58
N MET A 105 2.79 3.29 -14.07
CA MET A 105 1.34 3.57 -14.12
C MET A 105 0.96 4.66 -15.14
N ARG A 106 1.72 4.79 -16.24
CA ARG A 106 1.34 5.56 -17.43
C ARG A 106 0.88 4.63 -18.53
#